data_AF-A0A2S8ZRH1-F1
#
_entry.id   AF-A0A2S8ZRH1-F1
#
_cell.length_a   1.000
_cell.length_b   1.000
_cell.length_c   1.000
_cell.angle_alpha   90.00
_cell.angle_beta   90.00
_cell.angle_gamma   90.00
#
_symmetry.space_group_name_H-M   'P 1'
#
loop_
_entity.id
_entity.type
_entity.pdbx_description
1 polymer ?
#
loop_
_entity_poly.entity_id
_entity_poly.type
_entity_poly.pdbx_seq_one_letter_code
_entity_poly.pdbx_strand_id
1 'polypeptide(L)' 'MKKTFFSRTTRVEAVINNLETVLEKSRELLLDDDIRLIEESLAELRKLNKTVFDKNDSIAIARVIIDLLHLFGIENLF' A
#
# COMPACT_ATOMS: atom_id res chain seq x y z
N MET A 1 -11.27 -16.39 -25.42
CA MET A 1 -10.44 -15.79 -24.35
C MET A 1 -11.11 -14.53 -23.83
N LYS A 2 -11.65 -14.56 -22.60
CA LYS A 2 -12.14 -13.35 -21.93
C LYS A 2 -10.93 -12.45 -21.67
N LYS A 3 -10.83 -11.32 -22.36
CA LYS A 3 -9.90 -10.24 -22.02
C LYS A 3 -10.31 -9.75 -20.64
N THR A 4 -9.56 -10.12 -19.61
CA THR A 4 -9.72 -9.56 -18.28
C THR A 4 -9.36 -8.08 -18.36
N PHE A 5 -10.39 -7.24 -18.41
CA PHE A 5 -10.31 -5.81 -18.14
C PHE A 5 -9.94 -5.67 -16.66
N PHE A 6 -8.68 -5.91 -16.31
CA PHE A 6 -8.18 -5.59 -14.98
C PHE A 6 -8.08 -4.06 -14.90
N SER A 7 -9.05 -3.42 -14.23
CA SER A 7 -8.95 -1.98 -13.99
C SER A 7 -7.73 -1.73 -13.10
N ARG A 8 -6.98 -0.65 -13.34
CA ARG A 8 -5.85 -0.29 -12.47
C ARG A 8 -6.29 -0.11 -11.01
N THR A 9 -7.55 0.26 -10.79
CA THR A 9 -8.23 0.34 -9.49
C THR A 9 -8.16 -0.98 -8.72
N THR A 10 -8.34 -2.13 -9.38
CA THR A 10 -8.39 -3.44 -8.70
C THR A 10 -7.05 -3.83 -8.05
N ARG A 11 -5.91 -3.27 -8.52
CA ARG A 11 -4.59 -3.59 -7.96
C ARG A 11 -4.26 -2.76 -6.72
N VAL A 12 -4.62 -1.48 -6.70
CA VAL A 12 -4.46 -0.63 -5.52
C VAL A 12 -5.40 -1.11 -4.41
N GLU A 13 -6.64 -1.45 -4.76
CA GLU A 13 -7.61 -2.06 -3.84
C GLU A 13 -7.08 -3.37 -3.24
N ALA A 14 -6.44 -4.23 -4.04
CA ALA A 14 -5.84 -5.46 -3.53
C ALA A 14 -4.71 -5.20 -2.52
N VAL A 15 -3.87 -4.17 -2.75
CA VAL A 15 -2.81 -3.79 -1.80
C VAL A 15 -3.42 -3.24 -0.50
N ILE A 16 -4.43 -2.37 -0.60
CA ILE A 16 -5.16 -1.85 0.56
C ILE A 16 -5.73 -3.01 1.40
N ASN A 17 -6.45 -3.93 0.76
CA ASN A 17 -7.05 -5.08 1.46
C ASN A 17 -5.99 -5.96 2.14
N ASN A 18 -4.83 -6.16 1.52
CA ASN A 18 -3.75 -6.93 2.11
C ASN A 18 -3.16 -6.24 3.35
N LEU A 19 -2.95 -4.92 3.29
CA LEU A 19 -2.44 -4.15 4.44
C LEU A 19 -3.46 -4.10 5.59
N GLU A 20 -4.74 -3.93 5.28
CA GLU A 20 -5.82 -4.03 6.26
C GLU A 20 -5.84 -5.42 6.94
N THR A 21 -5.65 -6.48 6.15
CA THR A 21 -5.57 -7.86 6.67
C THR A 21 -4.37 -8.04 7.59
N VAL A 22 -3.21 -7.46 7.27
CA VAL A 22 -2.01 -7.51 8.13
C VAL A 22 -2.27 -6.78 9.45
N LEU A 23 -2.86 -5.57 9.41
CA LEU A 23 -3.24 -4.86 10.62
C LEU A 23 -4.25 -5.65 11.45
N GLU A 24 -5.27 -6.24 10.83
CA GLU A 24 -6.29 -7.00 11.56
C GLU A 24 -5.71 -8.25 12.22
N LYS A 25 -4.85 -9.00 11.51
CA LYS A 25 -4.38 -10.31 11.96
C LYS A 25 -3.11 -10.27 12.80
N SER A 26 -2.33 -9.20 12.71
CA SER A 26 -0.99 -9.14 13.29
C SER A 26 -0.77 -7.91 14.17
N ARG A 27 -1.80 -7.10 14.46
CA ARG A 27 -1.67 -5.88 15.29
C ARG A 27 -0.89 -6.08 16.57
N GLU A 28 -1.20 -7.15 17.31
CA GLU A 28 -0.57 -7.44 18.62
C GLU A 28 0.91 -7.85 18.52
N LEU A 29 1.38 -8.18 17.32
CA LEU A 29 2.75 -8.60 17.04
C LEU A 29 3.59 -7.48 16.41
N LEU A 30 2.96 -6.36 16.04
CA LEU A 30 3.62 -5.22 15.42
C LEU A 30 4.01 -4.19 16.48
N LEU A 31 5.11 -3.47 16.22
CA LEU A 31 5.46 -2.30 17.03
C LEU A 31 4.49 -1.16 16.71
N ASP A 32 4.30 -0.24 17.66
CA ASP A 32 3.43 0.93 17.46
C ASP A 32 3.86 1.77 16.25
N ASP A 33 5.17 1.86 15.98
CA ASP A 33 5.73 2.55 14.82
C ASP A 33 5.39 1.84 13.50
N ASP A 34 5.40 0.51 13.47
CA ASP A 34 5.02 -0.29 12.30
C ASP A 34 3.52 -0.14 12.01
N ILE A 35 2.69 -0.18 13.06
CA ILE A 35 1.24 0.04 12.95
C ILE A 35 0.97 1.42 12.35
N ARG A 36 1.62 2.46 12.90
CA ARG A 36 1.48 3.83 12.39
C ARG A 36 1.89 3.93 10.92
N LEU A 37 3.02 3.33 10.55
CA LEU A 37 3.52 3.36 9.17
C LEU A 37 2.55 2.67 8.20
N ILE A 38 1.93 1.55 8.59
CA ILE A 38 0.91 0.88 7.77
C ILE A 38 -0.37 1.73 7.67
N GLU A 39 -0.83 2.34 8.78
CA GLU A 39 -2.00 3.21 8.79
C GLU A 39 -1.81 4.47 7.91
N GLU A 40 -0.64 5.09 7.96
CA GLU A 40 -0.25 6.21 7.09
C GLU A 40 -0.19 5.78 5.61
N SER A 41 0.43 4.64 5.33
CA SER A 41 0.47 4.05 3.98
C SER A 41 -0.91 3.79 3.41
N LEU A 42 -1.83 3.26 4.22
CA LEU A 42 -3.23 3.04 3.84
C LEU A 42 -3.96 4.34 3.54
N ALA A 43 -3.72 5.40 4.33
CA ALA A 43 -4.33 6.71 4.08
C ALA A 43 -3.88 7.29 2.73
N GLU A 44 -2.60 7.16 2.37
CA GLU A 44 -2.09 7.57 1.06
C GLU A 44 -2.66 6.72 -0.07
N LEU A 45 -2.67 5.39 0.06
CA LEU A 45 -3.24 4.50 -0.96
C LEU A 45 -4.72 4.77 -1.25
N ARG A 46 -5.52 5.10 -0.22
CA ARG A 46 -6.94 5.42 -0.41
C ARG A 46 -7.15 6.72 -1.20
N LYS A 47 -6.24 7.70 -1.10
CA LYS A 47 -6.29 8.92 -1.95
C LYS A 47 -6.07 8.61 -3.43
N LEU A 48 -5.45 7.47 -3.73
CA LEU A 48 -5.20 6.98 -5.08
C LEU A 48 -6.37 6.19 -5.67
N ASN A 49 -7.44 5.96 -4.91
CA ASN A 49 -8.68 5.39 -5.42
C ASN A 49 -9.49 6.42 -6.21
N LYS A 50 -8.89 6.96 -7.28
CA LYS A 50 -9.44 7.96 -8.18
C LYS A 50 -9.22 7.56 -9.64
N THR A 51 -10.07 8.07 -10.52
CA THR A 51 -10.08 7.74 -11.95
C THR A 51 -8.98 8.44 -12.75
N VAL A 52 -8.44 9.55 -12.24
CA VAL A 52 -7.39 10.34 -12.89
C VAL A 52 -6.15 10.36 -12.00
N PHE A 53 -5.03 9.91 -12.56
CA PHE A 53 -3.72 9.88 -11.92
C PHE A 53 -2.86 11.06 -12.38
N ASP A 54 -2.23 11.76 -11.43
CA ASP A 54 -1.28 12.84 -11.65
C ASP A 54 0.13 12.46 -11.14
N LYS A 55 1.07 13.40 -11.23
CA LYS A 55 2.47 13.18 -10.83
C LYS A 55 2.64 13.01 -9.32
N ASN A 56 1.83 13.68 -8.51
CA ASN A 56 1.91 13.59 -7.05
C ASN A 56 1.47 12.20 -6.58
N ASP A 57 0.53 11.59 -7.28
CA ASP A 57 0.11 10.21 -7.02
C ASP A 57 1.23 9.19 -7.22
N SER A 58 2.09 9.42 -8.22
CA SER A 58 3.25 8.56 -8.46
C SER A 58 4.26 8.64 -7.31
N ILE A 59 4.42 9.83 -6.72
CA ILE A 59 5.27 10.05 -5.55
C ILE A 59 4.67 9.39 -4.31
N ALA A 60 3.35 9.50 -4.11
CA ALA A 60 2.66 8.84 -3.00
C ALA A 60 2.79 7.31 -3.07
N ILE A 61 2.65 6.71 -4.26
CA ILE A 61 2.91 5.28 -4.48
C ILE A 61 4.36 4.93 -4.12
N ALA A 62 5.34 5.69 -4.62
CA ALA A 62 6.74 5.40 -4.36
C ALA A 62 7.08 5.45 -2.85
N ARG A 63 6.51 6.43 -2.12
CA ARG A 63 6.65 6.51 -0.66
C ARG A 63 6.06 5.29 0.04
N VAL A 64 4.81 4.95 -0.28
CA VAL A 64 4.17 3.74 0.25
C VAL A 64 5.00 2.49 -0.02
N ILE A 65 5.57 2.33 -1.22
CA ILE A 65 6.44 1.19 -1.54
C ILE A 65 7.68 1.20 -0.63
N ILE A 66 8.35 2.34 -0.46
CA ILE A 66 9.54 2.46 0.39
C ILE A 66 9.21 2.15 1.86
N ASP A 67 8.09 2.66 2.35
CA ASP A 67 7.63 2.45 3.73
C ASP A 67 7.36 0.95 3.96
N LEU A 68 6.68 0.29 3.03
CA LEU A 68 6.43 -1.15 3.10
C LEU A 68 7.71 -1.98 2.98
N LEU A 69 8.69 -1.56 2.16
CA LEU A 69 9.98 -2.26 2.08
C LEU A 69 10.74 -2.19 3.41
N HIS A 70 10.74 -1.04 4.08
CA HIS A 70 11.30 -0.90 5.43
C HIS A 70 10.59 -1.79 6.45
N LEU A 71 9.26 -1.82 6.44
CA LEU A 71 8.47 -2.68 7.33
C LEU A 71 8.89 -4.16 7.23
N PHE A 72 9.17 -4.63 6.02
CA PHE A 72 9.60 -6.02 5.79
C PHE A 72 11.11 -6.24 5.97
N GLY A 73 11.85 -5.24 6.46
CA GLY A 73 13.31 -5.30 6.63
C GLY A 73 14.05 -5.50 5.30
N ILE A 74 13.45 -5.09 4.18
CA ILE A 74 14.05 -5.18 2.85
C ILE A 74 14.88 -3.90 2.62
N GLU A 75 15.97 -3.76 3.38
CA GLU A 75 16.75 -2.53 3.42
C GLU A 75 17.90 -2.46 2.38
N ASN A 76 18.07 -3.47 1.49
CA ASN A 76 19.23 -3.55 0.59
C ASN A 76 18.91 -4.05 -0.83
N LEU A 77 18.07 -3.33 -1.59
CA LEU A 77 17.83 -3.64 -3.02
C LEU A 77 18.54 -2.71 -4.01
N PHE A 78 19.39 -1.78 -3.55
CA PHE A 78 20.20 -0.89 -4.39
C PHE A 78 21.62 -0.74 -3.85
#